data_AF-A0A519W2B7-F1
#
_entry.id   AF-A0A519W2B7-F1
#
_cell.length_a   1.000
_cell.length_b   1.000
_cell.length_c   1.000
_cell.angle_alpha   90.00
_cell.angle_beta   90.00
_cell.angle_gamma   90.00
#
_symmetry.space_group_name_H-M   'P 1'
#
loop_
_entity.id
_entity.type
_entity.pdbx_description
1 polymer ?
#
loop_
_entity_poly.entity_id
_entity_poly.type
_entity_poly.pdbx_seq_one_letter_code
_entity_poly.pdbx_strand_id
1 'polypeptide(L)'
;MMSEISKETQAKFDQGVVESIWSENGELSYVIKDGLNIEEYAIVIKEVLESQKEIAHDFAGTVTNESRTAFAKFEYKSGWFLEGLADGEIE
;
A
#
# COMPACT_ATOMS: atom_id res chain seq x y z
N MET A 1 7.27 -13.36 15.50
CA MET A 1 7.09 -13.94 14.16
C MET A 1 7.18 -12.81 13.15
N MET A 2 8.11 -12.87 12.20
CA MET A 2 8.19 -11.91 11.11
C MET A 2 6.98 -12.12 10.21
N SER A 3 6.21 -11.06 9.95
CA SER A 3 5.12 -11.07 8.98
C SER A 3 5.71 -11.20 7.59
N GLU A 4 6.10 -12.41 7.23
CA GLU A 4 6.60 -12.78 5.90
C GLU A 4 5.40 -12.72 4.95
N ILE A 5 5.37 -11.78 4.01
CA ILE A 5 4.35 -11.89 2.96
C ILE A 5 4.59 -13.18 2.20
N SER A 6 3.50 -13.78 1.75
CA SER A 6 3.62 -14.93 0.87
C SER A 6 4.46 -14.52 -0.34
N LYS A 7 5.52 -15.28 -0.65
CA LYS A 7 6.39 -15.04 -1.82
C LYS A 7 5.58 -14.88 -3.11
N GLU A 8 4.40 -15.50 -3.17
CA GLU A 8 3.43 -15.35 -4.24
C GLU A 8 2.91 -13.91 -4.38
N THR A 9 2.52 -13.26 -3.28
CA THR A 9 2.08 -11.85 -3.25
C THR A 9 3.20 -10.91 -3.71
N GLN A 10 4.43 -11.14 -3.25
CA GLN A 10 5.60 -10.37 -3.68
C GLN A 10 5.85 -10.53 -5.19
N ALA A 11 5.81 -11.76 -5.68
CA ALA A 11 6.02 -12.06 -7.10
C ALA A 11 4.91 -11.48 -7.98
N LYS A 12 3.67 -11.47 -7.50
CA LYS A 12 2.53 -10.88 -8.20
C LYS A 12 2.66 -9.37 -8.32
N PHE A 13 3.07 -8.72 -7.24
CA PHE A 13 3.41 -7.30 -7.25
C PHE A 13 4.50 -7.00 -8.27
N ASP A 14 5.64 -7.70 -8.21
CA ASP A 14 6.79 -7.48 -9.11
C ASP A 14 6.44 -7.72 -10.59
N GLN A 15 5.62 -8.73 -10.88
CA GLN A 15 5.23 -9.06 -12.25
C GLN A 15 4.14 -8.14 -12.82
N GLY A 16 3.28 -7.59 -11.97
CA GLY A 16 2.11 -6.83 -12.38
C GLY A 16 2.28 -5.32 -12.29
N VAL A 17 3.06 -4.84 -11.32
CA VAL A 17 3.43 -3.42 -11.21
C VAL A 17 4.51 -3.12 -12.25
N VAL A 18 4.23 -2.16 -13.11
CA VAL A 18 5.12 -1.67 -14.15
C VAL A 18 5.93 -0.48 -13.65
N GLU A 19 5.29 0.41 -12.89
CA GLU A 19 5.91 1.64 -12.41
C GLU A 19 5.38 2.02 -11.04
N SER A 20 6.27 2.54 -10.19
CA SER A 20 5.93 3.19 -8.93
C SER A 20 6.32 4.66 -9.00
N ILE A 21 5.34 5.52 -8.74
CA ILE A 21 5.46 6.97 -8.81
C ILE A 21 5.28 7.49 -7.39
N TRP A 22 6.32 8.13 -6.86
CA TRP A 22 6.24 8.85 -5.60
C TRP A 22 6.08 10.33 -5.91
N SER A 23 4.94 10.90 -5.52
CA SER A 23 4.72 12.34 -5.68
C SER A 23 5.50 13.10 -4.61
N GLU A 24 5.92 14.32 -4.93
CA GLU A 24 6.62 15.22 -3.99
C GLU A 24 5.79 15.53 -2.73
N ASN A 25 4.45 15.40 -2.83
CA ASN A 25 3.52 15.55 -1.72
C ASN A 25 3.40 14.29 -0.82
N GLY A 26 4.14 13.21 -1.13
CA GLY A 26 4.07 11.94 -0.39
C GLY A 26 2.97 10.99 -0.86
N GLU A 27 2.25 11.31 -1.95
CA GLU A 27 1.23 10.41 -2.53
C GLU A 27 1.89 9.32 -3.38
N LEU A 28 1.61 8.06 -3.04
CA LEU A 28 2.07 6.89 -3.78
C LEU A 28 1.11 6.55 -4.92
N SER A 29 1.64 6.41 -6.13
CA SER A 29 0.88 5.95 -7.29
C SER A 29 1.55 4.76 -7.94
N TYR A 30 0.82 3.69 -8.17
CA TYR A 30 1.30 2.47 -8.80
C TYR A 30 0.64 2.27 -10.15
N VAL A 31 1.43 1.97 -11.16
CA VAL A 31 0.97 1.63 -12.50
C VAL A 31 1.09 0.12 -12.67
N ILE A 32 -0.01 -0.55 -12.99
CA ILE A 32 -0.05 -1.99 -13.25
C ILE A 32 -0.31 -2.27 -14.73
N LYS A 33 0.05 -3.49 -15.18
CA LYS A 33 -0.20 -3.90 -16.57
C LYS A 33 -1.68 -3.83 -16.94
N ASP A 34 -1.93 -3.49 -18.20
CA ASP A 34 -3.30 -3.50 -18.73
C ASP A 34 -3.92 -4.91 -18.70
N GLY A 35 -5.23 -5.00 -18.45
CA GLY A 35 -5.94 -6.28 -18.25
C GLY A 35 -5.86 -6.89 -16.85
N LEU A 36 -5.08 -6.29 -15.93
CA LEU A 36 -5.07 -6.68 -14.52
C LEU A 36 -6.16 -5.94 -13.72
N ASN A 37 -6.57 -6.55 -12.60
CA ASN A 37 -7.59 -5.95 -11.73
C ASN A 37 -6.94 -4.94 -10.76
N ILE A 38 -7.21 -3.65 -10.98
CA ILE A 38 -6.72 -2.54 -10.15
C ILE A 38 -7.13 -2.63 -8.67
N GLU A 39 -8.31 -3.16 -8.35
CA GLU A 39 -8.79 -3.31 -6.97
C GLU A 39 -8.06 -4.44 -6.25
N GLU A 40 -7.78 -5.52 -6.98
CA GLU A 40 -6.99 -6.63 -6.46
C GLU A 40 -5.54 -6.20 -6.19
N TYR A 41 -4.95 -5.46 -7.14
CA TYR A 41 -3.59 -4.93 -6.96
C TYR A 41 -3.50 -3.89 -5.86
N ALA A 42 -4.54 -3.08 -5.63
CA ALA A 42 -4.61 -2.20 -4.46
C ALA A 42 -4.44 -2.96 -3.14
N ILE A 43 -4.99 -4.17 -3.02
CA ILE A 43 -4.81 -5.04 -1.85
C ILE A 43 -3.39 -5.62 -1.81
N VAL A 44 -2.91 -6.16 -2.93
CA VAL A 44 -1.55 -6.74 -3.04
C VAL A 44 -0.47 -5.72 -2.68
N ILE A 45 -0.56 -4.50 -3.23
CA ILE A 45 0.37 -3.40 -2.98
C ILE A 45 0.35 -3.03 -1.50
N LYS A 46 -0.84 -2.94 -0.90
CA LYS A 46 -0.98 -2.68 0.53
C LYS A 46 -0.26 -3.75 1.36
N GLU A 47 -0.50 -5.04 1.13
CA GLU A 47 0.16 -6.12 1.87
C GLU A 47 1.68 -6.12 1.74
N VAL A 48 2.20 -5.84 0.54
CA VAL A 48 3.64 -5.71 0.26
C VAL A 48 4.25 -4.56 1.06
N LEU A 49 3.59 -3.40 1.07
CA LEU A 49 4.06 -2.23 1.80
C LEU A 49 4.00 -2.43 3.32
N GLU A 50 2.96 -3.10 3.83
CA GLU A 50 2.83 -3.45 5.24
C GLU A 50 4.00 -4.31 5.75
N SER A 51 4.44 -5.26 4.94
CA SER A 51 5.53 -6.17 5.34
C SER A 51 6.91 -5.58 5.19
N GLN A 52 7.12 -4.69 4.21
CA GLN A 52 8.38 -3.97 4.10
C GLN A 52 8.66 -3.08 5.33
N LYS A 53 7.64 -2.83 6.18
CA LYS A 53 7.73 -1.96 7.37
C LYS A 53 8.27 -0.55 7.07
N GLU A 54 8.33 -0.17 5.81
CA GLU A 54 8.75 1.16 5.38
C GLU A 54 7.69 2.21 5.71
N ILE A 55 6.48 1.78 6.09
CA ILE A 55 5.38 2.68 6.39
C ILE A 55 4.88 2.48 7.82
N ALA A 56 5.36 3.36 8.70
CA ALA A 56 5.00 3.45 10.12
C ALA A 56 3.79 4.37 10.39
N HIS A 57 3.16 4.88 9.33
CA HIS A 57 2.08 5.87 9.38
C HIS A 57 0.94 5.51 8.41
N ASP A 58 -0.22 6.14 8.60
CA ASP A 58 -1.30 6.08 7.61
C ASP A 58 -0.81 6.61 6.27
N PHE A 59 -1.11 5.91 5.19
CA PHE A 59 -0.79 6.36 3.84
C PHE A 59 -1.92 6.05 2.88
N ALA A 60 -2.06 6.90 1.87
CA ALA A 60 -3.00 6.71 0.79
C ALA A 60 -2.23 6.62 -0.52
N GLY A 61 -2.69 5.75 -1.40
CA GLY A 61 -2.14 5.62 -2.74
C GLY A 61 -3.22 5.34 -3.77
N THR A 62 -2.82 5.47 -5.03
CA THR A 62 -3.68 5.17 -6.18
C THR A 62 -3.02 4.12 -7.05
N VAL A 63 -3.79 3.16 -7.52
CA VAL A 63 -3.41 2.17 -8.52
C VAL A 63 -4.08 2.54 -9.83
N THR A 64 -3.32 2.53 -10.92
CA THR A 64 -3.84 2.75 -12.27
C THR A 64 -3.26 1.73 -13.23
N ASN A 65 -3.93 1.49 -14.36
CA ASN A 65 -3.36 0.68 -15.43
C ASN A 65 -2.42 1.52 -16.33
N GLU A 66 -1.60 0.84 -17.14
CA GLU A 66 -0.74 1.47 -18.15
C GLU A 66 -1.50 2.43 -19.07
N SER A 67 -2.73 2.07 -19.45
CA SER A 67 -3.59 2.90 -20.30
C SER A 67 -4.21 4.11 -19.58
N ARG A 68 -4.07 4.20 -18.25
CA ARG A 68 -4.67 5.24 -17.39
C ARG A 68 -6.19 5.39 -17.60
N THR A 69 -6.86 4.28 -17.90
CA THR A 69 -8.32 4.25 -18.11
C THR A 69 -9.06 3.83 -16.85
N ALA A 70 -8.38 3.19 -15.89
CA ALA A 70 -8.94 2.72 -14.64
C ALA A 70 -8.07 3.17 -13.46
N PHE A 71 -8.71 3.51 -12.34
CA PHE A 71 -8.06 3.97 -11.13
C PHE A 71 -8.74 3.37 -9.90
N ALA A 72 -7.97 2.78 -8.99
CA ALA A 72 -8.42 2.33 -7.68
C ALA A 72 -7.62 3.08 -6.61
N LYS A 73 -8.28 3.57 -5.57
CA LYS A 73 -7.59 4.14 -4.42
C LYS A 73 -7.45 3.08 -3.35
N PHE A 74 -6.35 3.12 -2.62
CA PHE A 74 -6.15 2.29 -1.45
C PHE A 74 -5.64 3.16 -0.31
N GLU A 75 -6.18 2.90 0.86
CA GLU A 75 -5.80 3.56 2.09
C GLU A 75 -5.31 2.48 3.04
N TYR A 76 -4.10 2.67 3.54
CA TYR A 76 -3.58 1.92 4.65
C TYR A 76 -3.71 2.76 5.90
N LYS A 77 -4.41 2.21 6.89
CA LYS A 77 -4.38 2.73 8.24
C LYS A 77 -3.50 1.81 9.07
N SER A 78 -2.33 2.31 9.43
CA SER A 78 -1.49 1.59 10.38
C SER A 78 -2.21 1.61 11.71
N GLY A 79 -2.62 0.46 12.23
CA GLY A 79 -3.21 0.35 13.57
C GLY A 79 -2.24 0.75 14.72
N TRP A 80 -1.13 1.43 14.42
CA TRP A 80 -0.10 1.87 15.36
C TRP A 80 -0.48 3.12 16.18
N PHE A 81 -1.70 3.63 16.03
CA PHE A 81 -2.28 4.63 16.93
C PHE A 81 -3.53 3.98 17.55
N LEU A 82 -3.51 3.44 18.78
CA LEU A 82 -3.37 4.13 20.07
C LEU A 82 -3.09 3.10 21.20
N GLU A 83 -1.82 2.80 21.52
CA GLU A 83 -1.49 2.15 22.81
C GLU A 83 -0.68 3.08 23.73
N GLY A 84 -0.77 4.40 23.51
CA GLY A 84 0.02 5.40 24.25
C GLY A 84 -0.59 6.80 24.41
N LEU A 85 -1.91 6.99 24.19
CA LEU A 85 -2.61 8.26 24.49
C LEU A 85 -4.00 8.02 25.11
N ALA A 86 -4.08 7.14 26.11
CA ALA A 86 -5.23 7.11 27.02
C ALA A 86 -4.85 6.61 28.44
N ASP A 87 -3.58 6.77 28.84
CA ASP A 87 -3.17 6.73 30.25
C ASP A 87 -2.41 8.03 30.50
N GLY A 88 -3.11 9.03 31.05
CA GLY A 88 -2.55 10.37 31.19
C GLY A 88 -3.56 11.50 31.21
N GLU A 89 -4.73 11.33 31.81
CA GLU A 89 -5.25 12.43 32.64
C GLU A 89 -4.65 12.22 34.04
N ILE A 90 -3.46 12.78 34.20
CA ILE A 90 -2.93 13.17 35.50
C ILE A 90 -3.52 14.54 35.86
N GLU A 91 -3.90 14.63 37.13
CA GLU A 91 -4.34 15.79 37.94
C GLU A 91 -5.84 16.15 37.96
#